data_AF-A0A0L0UKB8-F1
#
_entry.id   AF-A0A0L0UKB8-F1
#
_cell.length_a   1.000
_cell.length_b   1.000
_cell.length_c   1.000
_cell.angle_alpha   90.00
_cell.angle_beta   90.00
_cell.angle_gamma   90.00
#
_symmetry.space_group_name_H-M   'P 1'
#
loop_
_entity.id
_entity.type
_entity.pdbx_description
1 polymer ?
#
loop_
_entity_poly.entity_id
_entity_poly.type
_entity_poly.pdbx_seq_one_letter_code
_entity_poly.pdbx_strand_id
1 'polypeptide(L)'
;RQLIPRDRPRIKFATSVFHAYAHNWGCQLEYHPRFNDSWGLTDGESLERLWSYLSPLVRPLRYATRNHRLAAIAHRTKHHNEKSIGKLPFWIRRKFKIAIKRRHEIKTTLNALLRKQNQHIDN
;
A
#
# COMPACT_ATOMS: atom_id res chain seq x y z
N ARG A 1 -17.30 -10.65 15.74
CA ARG A 1 -16.12 -10.82 16.64
C ARG A 1 -15.27 -9.56 16.53
N GLN A 2 -15.01 -8.85 17.64
CA GLN A 2 -14.20 -7.64 17.59
C GLN A 2 -12.72 -8.02 17.38
N LEU A 3 -12.19 -7.73 16.18
CA LEU A 3 -10.77 -7.92 15.88
C LEU A 3 -9.96 -6.87 16.67
N ILE A 4 -9.01 -7.35 17.49
CA ILE A 4 -7.98 -6.57 18.21
C ILE A 4 -8.54 -5.31 18.92
N PRO A 5 -9.43 -5.47 19.91
CA PRO A 5 -10.14 -4.34 20.53
C PRO A 5 -9.24 -3.32 21.22
N ARG A 6 -8.07 -3.73 21.75
CA ARG A 6 -7.11 -2.84 22.41
C ARG A 6 -6.46 -1.83 21.46
N ASP A 7 -6.16 -2.25 20.23
CA ASP A 7 -5.42 -1.43 19.27
C ASP A 7 -6.33 -0.71 18.28
N ARG A 8 -7.64 -0.97 18.31
CA ARG A 8 -8.62 -0.37 17.39
C ARG A 8 -8.56 1.16 17.31
N PRO A 9 -8.35 1.92 18.40
CA PRO A 9 -8.20 3.38 18.33
C PRO A 9 -6.96 3.83 17.54
N ARG A 10 -5.99 2.93 17.35
CA ARG A 10 -4.69 3.20 16.70
C ARG A 10 -4.66 2.72 15.24
N ILE A 11 -5.73 2.07 14.77
CA ILE A 11 -5.80 1.50 13.43
C ILE A 11 -6.66 2.42 12.55
N LYS A 12 -6.09 2.85 11.42
CA LYS A 12 -6.85 3.47 10.33
C LYS A 12 -7.01 2.45 9.20
N PHE A 13 -8.17 2.47 8.55
CA PHE A 13 -8.42 1.65 7.37
C PHE A 13 -8.24 2.50 6.11
N ALA A 14 -7.76 1.87 5.05
CA ALA A 14 -7.71 2.43 3.71
C ALA A 14 -7.75 1.30 2.69
N THR A 15 -8.23 1.62 1.50
CA THR A 15 -8.24 0.72 0.35
C THR A 15 -6.90 0.80 -0.37
N SER A 16 -6.47 -0.26 -1.08
CA SER A 16 -5.29 -0.13 -1.95
C SER A 16 -5.54 0.94 -3.02
N VAL A 17 -4.48 1.60 -3.50
CA VAL A 17 -4.63 2.72 -4.45
C VAL A 17 -5.29 2.27 -5.76
N PHE A 18 -5.06 1.04 -6.21
CA PHE A 18 -5.72 0.53 -7.41
C PHE A 18 -7.17 0.15 -7.17
N HIS A 19 -7.49 -0.40 -5.99
CA HIS A 19 -8.86 -0.81 -5.67
C HIS A 19 -9.76 0.37 -5.33
N ALA A 20 -9.21 1.49 -4.85
CA ALA A 20 -10.02 2.61 -4.40
C ALA A 20 -10.95 3.16 -5.50
N TYR A 21 -10.48 3.24 -6.76
CA TYR A 21 -11.29 3.71 -7.89
C TYR A 21 -12.43 2.78 -8.30
N ALA A 22 -12.41 1.51 -7.86
CA ALA A 22 -13.50 0.57 -8.10
C ALA A 22 -14.70 0.81 -7.15
N HIS A 23 -14.56 1.68 -6.14
CA HIS A 23 -15.62 2.02 -5.20
C HIS A 23 -16.34 3.31 -5.56
N ASN A 24 -17.52 3.53 -4.94
CA ASN A 24 -18.26 4.78 -5.08
C ASN A 24 -17.47 5.99 -4.53
N TRP A 25 -17.90 7.19 -4.93
CA TRP A 25 -17.21 8.44 -4.61
C TRP A 25 -17.01 8.69 -3.11
N GLY A 26 -18.03 8.43 -2.27
CA GLY A 26 -17.92 8.61 -0.82
C GLY A 26 -16.83 7.72 -0.21
N CYS A 27 -16.79 6.44 -0.63
CA CYS A 27 -15.75 5.51 -0.22
C CYS A 27 -14.35 5.93 -0.69
N GLN A 28 -14.24 6.50 -1.90
CA GLN A 28 -12.97 7.05 -2.36
C GLN A 28 -12.50 8.18 -1.45
N LEU A 29 -13.37 9.14 -1.11
CA LEU A 29 -12.99 10.24 -0.23
C LEU A 29 -12.55 9.77 1.16
N GLU A 30 -13.23 8.78 1.72
CA GLU A 30 -13.01 8.33 3.10
C GLU A 30 -11.85 7.32 3.24
N TYR A 31 -11.58 6.51 2.22
CA TYR A 31 -10.64 5.37 2.33
C TYR A 31 -9.51 5.39 1.31
N HIS A 32 -9.45 6.35 0.38
CA HIS A 32 -8.35 6.41 -0.60
C HIS A 32 -7.06 6.93 0.07
N PRO A 33 -5.94 6.18 0.03
CA PRO A 33 -4.69 6.56 0.71
C PRO A 33 -4.07 7.88 0.27
N ARG A 34 -4.49 8.42 -0.89
CA ARG A 34 -4.03 9.73 -1.38
C ARG A 34 -4.82 10.91 -0.81
N PHE A 35 -6.02 10.68 -0.31
CA PHE A 35 -6.85 11.72 0.32
C PHE A 35 -6.73 11.68 1.84
N ASN A 36 -6.27 10.56 2.39
CA ASN A 36 -6.08 10.37 3.82
C ASN A 36 -4.65 10.68 4.27
N ASP A 37 -4.55 11.30 5.45
CA ASP A 37 -3.27 11.57 6.08
C ASP A 37 -2.52 10.29 6.50
N SER A 38 -1.20 10.42 6.63
CA SER A 38 -0.29 9.43 7.23
C SER A 38 -0.01 8.16 6.42
N TRP A 39 -0.64 7.93 5.26
CA TRP A 39 -0.32 6.79 4.38
C TRP A 39 0.91 7.02 3.49
N GLY A 40 1.29 8.27 3.29
CA GLY A 40 2.43 8.65 2.46
C GLY A 40 2.22 8.27 0.98
N LEU A 41 3.30 7.81 0.32
CA LEU A 41 3.24 7.35 -1.07
C LEU A 41 3.10 5.83 -1.21
N THR A 42 2.55 5.15 -0.20
CA THR A 42 2.27 3.71 -0.28
C THR A 42 1.15 3.43 -1.29
N ASP A 43 1.22 2.27 -1.95
CA ASP A 43 0.17 1.79 -2.85
C ASP A 43 -0.82 0.84 -2.16
N GLY A 44 -0.50 0.37 -0.95
CA GLY A 44 -1.33 -0.57 -0.20
C GLY A 44 -1.27 -2.01 -0.72
N GLU A 45 -0.39 -2.30 -1.69
CA GLU A 45 -0.36 -3.59 -2.41
C GLU A 45 0.62 -4.60 -1.76
N SER A 46 0.76 -4.58 -0.43
CA SER A 46 1.75 -5.42 0.26
C SER A 46 1.30 -6.88 0.38
N LEU A 47 -0.01 -7.10 0.60
CA LEU A 47 -0.59 -8.42 0.76
C LEU A 47 -0.65 -9.17 -0.58
N GLU A 48 -0.88 -8.45 -1.67
CA GLU A 48 -0.91 -8.94 -3.05
C GLU A 48 0.48 -9.39 -3.47
N ARG A 49 1.52 -8.63 -3.10
CA ARG A 49 2.93 -9.03 -3.31
C ARG A 49 3.31 -10.25 -2.49
N LEU A 50 2.88 -10.32 -1.23
CA LEU A 50 3.12 -11.50 -0.39
C LEU A 50 2.39 -12.72 -0.97
N TRP A 51 1.13 -12.57 -1.39
CA TRP A 51 0.37 -13.62 -2.04
C TRP A 51 1.13 -14.11 -3.28
N SER A 52 1.54 -13.19 -4.17
CA SER A 52 2.28 -13.53 -5.40
C SER A 52 3.54 -14.35 -5.10
N TYR A 53 4.27 -13.97 -4.04
CA TYR A 53 5.45 -14.70 -3.57
C TYR A 53 5.14 -16.10 -3.03
N LEU A 54 3.98 -16.28 -2.38
CA LEU A 54 3.50 -17.56 -1.84
C LEU A 54 2.79 -18.44 -2.88
N SER A 55 2.30 -17.84 -3.97
CA SER A 55 1.58 -18.51 -5.07
C SER A 55 2.17 -19.82 -5.56
N PRO A 56 3.51 -19.98 -5.67
CA PRO A 56 4.07 -21.22 -6.19
C PRO A 56 3.87 -22.39 -5.23
N LEU A 57 3.51 -22.14 -3.96
CA LEU A 57 3.15 -23.19 -3.00
C LEU A 57 1.79 -23.83 -3.29
N VAL A 58 0.89 -23.18 -4.03
CA VAL A 58 -0.49 -23.66 -4.21
C VAL A 58 -0.56 -25.03 -4.89
N ARG A 59 0.22 -25.22 -5.97
CA ARG A 59 0.25 -26.47 -6.74
C ARG A 59 0.83 -27.65 -5.93
N PRO A 60 2.05 -27.57 -5.35
CA PRO A 60 2.63 -28.71 -4.61
C PRO A 60 1.89 -29.02 -3.31
N LEU A 61 1.27 -28.03 -2.67
CA LEU A 61 0.58 -28.21 -1.40
C LEU A 61 -0.87 -28.65 -1.53
N ARG A 62 -1.41 -28.77 -2.74
CA ARG A 62 -2.82 -29.11 -2.98
C ARG A 62 -3.24 -30.43 -2.32
N TYR A 63 -2.35 -31.42 -2.36
CA TYR A 63 -2.58 -32.76 -1.79
C TYR A 63 -1.83 -32.98 -0.47
N ALA A 64 -1.20 -31.95 0.07
CA ALA A 64 -0.48 -32.05 1.33
C ALA A 64 -1.42 -32.00 2.53
N THR A 65 -1.06 -32.70 3.61
CA THR A 65 -1.81 -32.64 4.87
C THR A 65 -1.84 -31.21 5.40
N ARG A 66 -2.83 -30.89 6.25
CA ARG A 66 -2.98 -29.55 6.84
C ARG A 66 -1.69 -29.04 7.50
N ASN A 67 -0.99 -29.91 8.24
CA ASN A 67 0.23 -29.54 8.96
C ASN A 67 1.37 -29.21 7.99
N HIS A 68 1.56 -30.00 6.93
CA HIS A 68 2.56 -29.69 5.90
C HIS A 68 2.26 -28.37 5.19
N ARG A 69 0.98 -28.07 4.91
CA ARG A 69 0.60 -26.78 4.31
C ARG A 69 0.95 -25.60 5.20
N LEU A 70 0.58 -25.67 6.47
CA LEU A 70 0.87 -24.61 7.45
C LEU A 70 2.39 -24.44 7.64
N ALA A 71 3.14 -25.53 7.75
CA ALA A 71 4.59 -25.50 7.90
C ALA A 71 5.27 -24.85 6.69
N ALA A 72 4.88 -25.23 5.46
CA ALA A 72 5.45 -24.66 4.24
C ALA A 72 5.17 -23.16 4.09
N ILE A 73 3.93 -22.72 4.38
CA ILE A 73 3.57 -21.29 4.37
C ILE A 73 4.37 -20.54 5.44
N ALA A 74 4.45 -21.06 6.67
CA ALA A 74 5.17 -20.44 7.76
C ALA A 74 6.66 -20.28 7.43
N HIS A 75 7.31 -21.35 6.95
CA HIS A 75 8.72 -21.32 6.58
C HIS A 75 9.00 -20.30 5.47
N ARG A 76 8.21 -20.32 4.40
CA ARG A 76 8.38 -19.40 3.27
C ARG A 76 8.10 -17.94 3.66
N THR A 77 7.12 -17.70 4.53
CA THR A 77 6.81 -16.36 5.07
C THR A 77 7.93 -15.86 5.98
N LYS A 78 8.49 -16.72 6.84
CA LYS A 78 9.64 -16.38 7.68
C LYS A 78 10.83 -15.95 6.84
N HIS A 79 11.19 -16.74 5.83
CA HIS A 79 12.27 -16.41 4.91
C HIS A 79 12.02 -15.09 4.14
N HIS A 80 10.78 -14.85 3.70
CA HIS A 80 10.40 -13.58 3.07
C HIS A 80 10.61 -12.39 4.00
N ASN A 81 10.24 -12.55 5.28
CA ASN A 81 10.39 -11.50 6.28
C ASN A 81 11.86 -11.20 6.55
N GLU A 82 12.70 -12.22 6.77
CA GLU A 82 14.15 -12.07 6.96
C GLU A 82 14.79 -11.30 5.79
N LYS A 83 14.45 -11.68 4.55
CA LYS A 83 14.92 -10.99 3.34
C LYS A 83 14.41 -9.55 3.27
N SER A 84 13.16 -9.30 3.66
CA SER A 84 12.56 -7.96 3.66
C SER A 84 13.21 -7.05 4.70
N ILE A 85 13.48 -7.56 5.91
CA ILE A 85 14.22 -6.85 6.97
C ILE A 85 15.61 -6.47 6.48
N GLY A 86 16.36 -7.42 5.89
CA GLY A 86 17.70 -7.13 5.34
C GLY A 86 17.70 -6.06 4.24
N LYS A 87 16.60 -5.92 3.49
CA LYS A 87 16.44 -4.91 2.43
C LYS A 87 15.79 -3.61 2.91
N LEU A 88 15.31 -3.55 4.15
CA LEU A 88 14.52 -2.45 4.67
C LEU A 88 15.24 -1.09 4.59
N PRO A 89 16.54 -0.96 4.98
CA PRO A 89 17.22 0.32 4.91
C PRO A 89 17.32 0.87 3.48
N PHE A 90 17.64 0.01 2.52
CA PHE A 90 17.69 0.38 1.11
C PHE A 90 16.31 0.81 0.59
N TRP A 91 15.27 0.08 0.99
CA TRP A 91 13.89 0.38 0.60
C TRP A 91 13.43 1.74 1.15
N ILE A 92 13.68 2.02 2.44
CA ILE A 92 13.34 3.30 3.07
C ILE A 92 14.09 4.44 2.37
N ARG A 93 15.41 4.29 2.15
CA ARG A 93 16.22 5.30 1.43
C ARG A 93 15.67 5.58 0.04
N ARG A 94 15.29 4.53 -0.70
CA ARG A 94 14.71 4.68 -2.05
C ARG A 94 13.36 5.41 -1.99
N LYS A 95 12.47 5.02 -1.08
CA LYS A 95 11.15 5.66 -0.92
C LYS A 95 11.28 7.13 -0.53
N PHE A 96 12.21 7.46 0.36
CA PHE A 96 12.49 8.84 0.75
C PHE A 96 12.93 9.70 -0.43
N LYS A 97 13.87 9.22 -1.26
CA LYS A 97 14.29 9.92 -2.49
C LYS A 97 13.14 10.16 -3.46
N ILE A 98 12.29 9.15 -3.66
CA ILE A 98 11.09 9.27 -4.52
C ILE A 98 10.14 10.33 -3.95
N ALA A 99 9.91 10.35 -2.64
CA ALA A 99 9.04 11.32 -2.00
C ALA A 99 9.55 12.76 -2.16
N ILE A 100 10.85 13.00 -1.98
CA ILE A 100 11.46 14.33 -2.19
C ILE A 100 11.30 14.77 -3.65
N LYS A 101 11.65 13.90 -4.61
CA LYS A 101 11.52 14.19 -6.03
C LYS A 101 10.08 14.56 -6.38
N ARG A 102 9.12 13.74 -5.93
CA ARG A 102 7.70 13.96 -6.17
C ARG A 102 7.20 15.27 -5.55
N ARG A 103 7.66 15.61 -4.34
CA ARG A 103 7.33 16.90 -3.70
C ARG A 103 7.81 18.09 -4.53
N HIS A 104 9.03 18.02 -5.06
CA HIS A 104 9.58 19.10 -5.88
C HIS A 104 8.80 19.25 -7.20
N GLU A 105 8.56 18.15 -7.90
CA GLU A 105 7.75 18.13 -9.13
C GLU A 105 6.36 18.73 -8.91
N ILE A 106 5.63 18.25 -7.90
CA ILE A 106 4.29 18.74 -7.58
C ILE A 106 4.32 20.22 -7.23
N LYS A 107 5.32 20.70 -6.47
CA LYS A 107 5.44 22.12 -6.13
C LYS A 107 5.61 22.98 -7.38
N THR A 108 6.44 22.54 -8.32
CA THR A 108 6.64 23.23 -9.59
C THR A 108 5.37 23.25 -10.44
N THR A 109 4.69 22.10 -10.58
CA THR A 109 3.41 22.01 -11.30
C THR A 109 2.33 22.88 -10.66
N LEU A 110 2.19 22.82 -9.34
CA LEU A 110 1.21 23.60 -8.59
C LEU A 110 1.45 25.10 -8.74
N ASN A 111 2.69 25.56 -8.63
CA ASN A 111 3.04 26.97 -8.85
C ASN A 111 2.70 27.44 -10.27
N ALA A 112 2.91 26.59 -11.28
CA ALA A 112 2.55 26.92 -12.65
C ALA A 112 1.03 27.01 -12.82
N LEU A 113 0.27 26.11 -12.20
CA LEU A 113 -1.20 26.12 -12.24
C LEU A 113 -1.80 27.32 -11.51
N LEU A 114 -1.27 27.69 -10.34
CA LEU A 114 -1.74 28.84 -9.57
C LEU A 114 -1.51 30.18 -10.30
N ARG A 115 -0.54 30.24 -11.21
CA ARG A 115 -0.28 31.41 -12.06
C ARG A 115 -1.16 31.46 -13.30
N LYS A 116 -1.82 30.35 -13.67
CA LYS A 116 -2.75 30.36 -14.80
C LYS A 116 -4.03 31.06 -14.36
N GLN A 117 -4.44 32.06 -15.12
CA GLN A 117 -5.75 32.68 -14.95
C GLN A 117 -6.83 31.66 -15.33
N ASN A 118 -7.84 31.53 -14.48
CA ASN A 118 -8.95 30.62 -14.73
C ASN A 118 -9.78 31.16 -15.91
N GLN A 119 -9.84 30.39 -16.99
CA GLN A 119 -10.45 30.78 -18.28
C GLN A 119 -11.98 30.89 -18.22
N HIS A 120 -12.59 30.55 -17.08
CA HIS A 120 -14.03 30.59 -16.85
C HIS A 120 -14.45 31.63 -15.80
N ILE A 121 -13.61 32.64 -15.50
CA ILE A 121 -13.98 33.73 -14.58
C ILE A 121 -14.94 34.75 -15.22
N ASP A 122 -15.06 34.76 -16.54
CA ASP A 122 -16.03 35.60 -17.25
C ASP A 122 -17.09 34.75 -17.96
N ASN A 123 -18.21 34.52 -17.26
CA ASN A 123 -19.59 34.41 -17.75
C ASN A 123 -20.57 34.33 -16.56
#